data_AF-A0A6G1AYY1-F1
#
_entry.id   AF-A0A6G1AYY1-F1
#
_cell.length_a   1.000
_cell.length_b   1.000
_cell.length_c   1.000
_cell.angle_alpha   90.00
_cell.angle_beta   90.00
_cell.angle_gamma   90.00
#
_symmetry.space_group_name_H-M   'P 1'
#
loop_
_entity.id
_entity.type
_entity.pdbx_description
1 polymer ?
#
loop_
_entity_poly.entity_id
_entity_poly.type
_entity_poly.pdbx_seq_one_letter_code
_entity_poly.pdbx_strand_id
1 'polypeptide(L)'
;ELLKTYISNITEEEFRTVLIKLIAGLEKGMEDIRETIATMTMELKNSCDEFKNAINKMQIKMEVSNAQTEEEERRISDLEDTIIEKEEAEKKRDKLIQKHKRRVRELSDTIKWKNIRIIGIPEKEERGKGTEGVLEHIIPENFHNLGKK
;
A
#
# COMPACT_ATOMS: atom_id res chain seq x y z
N GLU A 1 -8.64 -74.70 -40.03
CA GLU A 1 -8.22 -75.99 -40.64
C GLU A 1 -6.85 -75.94 -41.31
N LEU A 2 -6.56 -74.97 -42.18
CA LEU A 2 -5.26 -74.86 -42.89
C LEU A 2 -4.01 -74.87 -41.99
N LEU A 3 -4.03 -74.14 -40.87
CA LEU A 3 -2.94 -74.14 -39.88
C LEU A 3 -2.70 -75.52 -39.26
N LYS A 4 -3.78 -76.29 -39.07
CA LYS A 4 -3.76 -77.64 -38.50
C LYS A 4 -3.14 -78.66 -39.48
N THR A 5 -3.46 -78.54 -40.77
CA THR A 5 -2.89 -79.38 -41.85
C THR A 5 -1.43 -79.03 -42.14
N TYR A 6 -1.04 -77.75 -42.05
CA TYR A 6 0.33 -77.29 -42.22
C TYR A 6 1.27 -77.78 -41.10
N ILE A 7 0.79 -77.73 -39.85
CA ILE A 7 1.52 -78.25 -38.68
C ILE A 7 1.69 -79.78 -38.76
N SER A 8 0.79 -80.49 -39.42
CA SER A 8 0.86 -81.94 -39.63
C SER A 8 1.93 -82.38 -40.63
N ASN A 9 2.47 -81.47 -41.46
CA ASN A 9 3.39 -81.78 -42.57
C ASN A 9 4.77 -81.10 -42.47
N ILE A 10 5.03 -80.34 -41.39
CA ILE A 10 6.30 -79.64 -41.17
C ILE A 10 7.36 -80.60 -40.59
N THR A 11 8.62 -80.47 -41.04
CA THR A 11 9.73 -81.23 -40.46
C THR A 11 10.13 -80.65 -39.09
N GLU A 12 10.77 -81.46 -38.25
CA GLU A 12 11.26 -81.01 -36.94
C GLU A 12 12.25 -79.84 -37.04
N GLU A 13 13.06 -79.81 -38.10
CA GLU A 13 14.04 -78.76 -38.38
C GLU A 13 13.37 -77.42 -38.71
N GLU A 14 12.33 -77.44 -39.54
CA GLU A 14 11.54 -76.26 -39.88
C GLU A 14 10.78 -75.73 -38.64
N PHE A 15 10.23 -76.61 -37.81
CA PHE A 15 9.58 -76.23 -36.55
C PHE A 15 10.57 -75.57 -35.58
N ARG A 16 11.76 -76.15 -35.38
CA ARG A 16 12.83 -75.56 -34.55
C ARG A 16 13.25 -74.19 -35.07
N THR A 17 13.37 -74.03 -36.39
CA THR A 17 13.73 -72.75 -37.02
C THR A 17 12.68 -71.67 -36.74
N VAL A 18 11.39 -72.01 -36.81
CA VAL A 18 10.30 -71.07 -36.48
C VAL A 18 10.34 -70.68 -35.01
N LEU A 19 10.56 -71.62 -34.09
CA LEU A 19 10.69 -71.32 -32.65
C LEU A 19 11.86 -70.39 -32.35
N ILE A 20 13.04 -70.63 -32.93
CA ILE A 20 14.22 -69.77 -32.74
C ILE A 20 13.93 -68.35 -33.22
N LYS A 21 13.31 -68.18 -34.38
CA LYS A 21 12.94 -66.85 -34.91
C LYS A 21 11.93 -66.13 -34.00
N LEU A 22 10.96 -66.85 -33.44
CA LEU A 22 10.00 -66.27 -32.50
C LEU A 22 10.66 -65.82 -31.20
N ILE A 23 11.53 -66.65 -30.61
CA ILE A 23 12.25 -66.33 -29.37
C ILE A 23 13.17 -65.12 -29.59
N ALA A 24 13.96 -65.11 -30.67
CA ALA A 24 14.83 -63.97 -30.99
C ALA A 24 14.04 -62.68 -31.23
N GLY A 25 12.85 -62.77 -31.83
CA GLY A 25 11.95 -61.63 -32.00
C GLY A 25 11.42 -61.08 -30.66
N LEU A 26 11.06 -61.97 -29.73
CA LEU A 26 10.63 -61.60 -28.38
C LEU A 26 11.79 -60.98 -27.57
N GLU A 27 12.97 -61.58 -27.62
CA GLU A 27 14.17 -61.05 -26.95
C GLU A 27 14.49 -59.64 -27.42
N LYS A 28 14.47 -59.40 -28.73
CA LYS A 28 14.67 -58.06 -29.30
C LYS A 28 13.58 -57.07 -28.84
N GLY A 29 12.31 -57.47 -28.89
CA GLY A 29 11.21 -56.61 -28.43
C GLY A 29 11.30 -56.27 -26.94
N MET A 30 11.74 -57.22 -26.11
CA MET A 30 11.99 -56.98 -24.68
C MET A 30 13.15 -56.02 -24.45
N GLU A 31 14.21 -56.10 -25.25
CA GLU A 31 15.33 -55.17 -25.20
C GLU A 31 14.89 -53.74 -25.55
N ASP A 32 14.16 -53.56 -26.66
CA ASP A 32 13.65 -52.26 -27.11
C ASP A 32 12.73 -51.63 -26.03
N ILE A 33 11.86 -52.44 -25.40
CA ILE A 33 11.01 -51.99 -24.29
C ILE A 33 11.86 -51.59 -23.07
N ARG A 34 12.89 -52.37 -22.74
CA ARG A 34 13.77 -52.09 -21.60
C ARG A 34 14.50 -50.76 -21.78
N GLU A 35 15.05 -50.51 -22.96
CA GLU A 35 15.72 -49.25 -23.29
C GLU A 35 14.75 -48.05 -23.24
N THR A 36 13.53 -48.24 -23.76
CA THR A 36 12.47 -47.21 -23.71
C THR A 36 12.10 -46.87 -22.26
N ILE A 37 11.87 -47.88 -21.42
CA ILE A 37 11.54 -47.69 -20.00
C ILE A 37 12.70 -47.00 -19.26
N ALA A 38 13.94 -47.41 -19.52
CA ALA A 38 15.11 -46.80 -18.90
C ALA A 38 15.23 -45.30 -19.24
N THR A 39 15.03 -44.96 -20.51
CA THR A 39 15.08 -43.58 -21.00
C THR A 39 13.97 -42.73 -20.36
N MET A 40 12.72 -43.20 -20.41
CA MET A 40 11.59 -42.51 -19.79
C MET A 40 11.77 -42.33 -18.27
N THR A 41 12.35 -43.33 -17.60
CA THR A 41 12.64 -43.27 -16.16
C THR A 41 13.68 -42.18 -15.85
N MET A 42 14.72 -42.05 -16.67
CA MET A 42 15.73 -40.99 -16.52
C MET A 42 15.12 -39.59 -16.74
N GLU A 43 14.30 -39.43 -17.78
CA GLU A 43 13.64 -38.15 -18.08
C GLU A 43 12.69 -37.72 -16.95
N LEU A 44 11.86 -38.64 -16.45
CA LEU A 44 10.96 -38.38 -15.33
C LEU A 44 11.73 -37.99 -14.07
N LYS A 45 12.84 -38.67 -13.77
CA LYS A 45 13.68 -38.36 -12.62
C LYS A 45 14.26 -36.94 -12.73
N ASN A 46 14.82 -36.58 -13.88
CA ASN A 46 15.37 -35.24 -14.11
C ASN A 46 14.30 -34.17 -13.94
N SER A 47 13.11 -34.39 -14.50
CA SER A 47 11.98 -33.46 -14.36
C SER A 47 11.55 -33.33 -12.89
N CYS A 48 11.45 -34.43 -12.14
CA CYS A 48 11.17 -34.39 -10.71
C CYS A 48 12.20 -33.59 -9.91
N ASP A 49 13.49 -33.72 -10.23
CA ASP A 49 14.56 -32.96 -9.58
C ASP A 49 14.47 -31.46 -9.88
N GLU A 50 14.14 -31.09 -11.13
CA GLU A 50 13.88 -29.70 -11.52
C GLU A 50 12.68 -29.11 -10.76
N PHE A 51 11.56 -29.85 -10.70
CA PHE A 51 10.38 -29.43 -9.94
C PHE A 51 10.69 -29.25 -8.46
N LYS A 52 11.44 -30.17 -7.85
CA LYS A 52 11.84 -30.07 -6.45
C LYS A 52 12.68 -28.81 -6.20
N ASN A 53 13.62 -28.51 -7.09
CA ASN A 53 14.43 -27.30 -6.99
C ASN A 53 13.59 -26.02 -7.15
N ALA A 54 12.61 -26.03 -8.07
CA ALA A 54 11.70 -24.90 -8.27
C ALA A 54 10.83 -24.66 -7.02
N ILE A 55 10.27 -25.72 -6.44
CA ILE A 55 9.46 -25.65 -5.21
C ILE A 55 10.29 -25.07 -4.05
N ASN A 56 11.52 -25.56 -3.84
CA ASN A 56 12.40 -25.03 -2.79
C ASN A 56 12.69 -23.53 -2.96
N LYS A 57 12.95 -23.09 -4.20
CA LYS A 57 13.15 -21.65 -4.50
C LYS A 57 11.89 -20.83 -4.22
N MET A 58 10.71 -21.36 -4.52
CA MET A 58 9.44 -20.70 -4.20
C MET A 58 9.23 -20.61 -2.69
N GLN A 59 9.51 -21.69 -1.95
CA GLN A 59 9.39 -21.70 -0.50
C GLN A 59 10.26 -20.62 0.17
N ILE A 60 11.54 -20.52 -0.20
CA ILE A 60 12.43 -19.49 0.33
C ILE A 60 11.91 -18.08 0.02
N LYS A 61 11.40 -17.84 -1.20
CA LYS A 61 10.83 -16.54 -1.58
C LYS A 61 9.58 -16.21 -0.76
N MET A 62 8.73 -17.20 -0.48
CA MET A 62 7.54 -17.02 0.36
C MET A 62 7.93 -16.70 1.80
N GLU A 63 8.91 -17.40 2.37
CA GLU A 63 9.40 -17.13 3.72
C GLU A 63 9.94 -15.70 3.86
N VAL A 64 10.73 -15.25 2.87
CA VAL A 64 11.23 -13.86 2.84
C VAL A 64 10.08 -12.85 2.71
N SER A 65 9.13 -13.11 1.81
CA SER A 65 7.98 -12.22 1.62
C SER A 65 7.13 -12.11 2.89
N ASN A 66 6.91 -13.23 3.60
CA ASN A 66 6.13 -13.24 4.83
C ASN A 66 6.81 -12.41 5.93
N ALA A 67 8.13 -12.57 6.11
CA ALA A 67 8.87 -11.79 7.09
C ALA A 67 8.85 -10.28 6.77
N GLN A 68 8.88 -9.91 5.49
CA GLN A 68 8.73 -8.52 5.06
C GLN A 68 7.33 -7.98 5.38
N THR A 69 6.28 -8.74 5.09
CA THR A 69 4.90 -8.37 5.41
C THR A 69 4.71 -8.16 6.92
N GLU A 70 5.21 -9.08 7.75
CA GLU A 70 5.10 -8.96 9.22
C GLU A 70 5.83 -7.73 9.79
N GLU A 71 6.95 -7.33 9.18
CA GLU A 71 7.64 -6.09 9.53
C GLU A 71 6.87 -4.85 9.08
N GLU A 72 6.31 -4.87 7.87
CA GLU A 72 5.48 -3.78 7.36
C GLU A 72 4.18 -3.60 8.17
N GLU A 73 3.53 -4.69 8.57
CA GLU A 73 2.35 -4.67 9.44
C GLU A 73 2.66 -4.02 10.80
N ARG A 74 3.79 -4.39 11.43
CA ARG A 74 4.22 -3.76 12.69
C ARG A 74 4.48 -2.26 12.51
N ARG A 75 5.18 -1.87 11.44
CA ARG A 75 5.44 -0.46 11.12
C ARG A 75 4.16 0.33 10.87
N ILE A 76 3.16 -0.27 10.23
CA ILE A 76 1.84 0.36 10.02
C ILE A 76 1.15 0.58 11.36
N SER A 77 1.14 -0.43 12.24
CA SER A 77 0.56 -0.30 13.59
C SER A 77 1.18 0.85 14.39
N ASP A 78 2.51 0.96 14.39
CA ASP A 78 3.20 2.06 15.10
C ASP A 78 2.86 3.45 14.52
N LEU A 79 2.66 3.52 13.20
CA LEU A 79 2.25 4.76 12.53
C LEU A 79 0.79 5.13 12.83
N GLU A 80 -0.11 4.15 12.91
CA GLU A 80 -1.51 4.36 13.30
C GLU A 80 -1.61 4.97 14.71
N ASP A 81 -0.88 4.40 15.68
CA ASP A 81 -0.82 4.95 17.04
C ASP A 81 -0.28 6.39 17.05
N THR A 82 0.81 6.63 16.31
CA THR A 82 1.41 7.97 16.18
C THR A 82 0.44 8.98 15.56
N ILE A 83 -0.39 8.57 14.59
CA ILE A 83 -1.39 9.44 13.96
C ILE A 83 -2.46 9.83 14.98
N ILE A 84 -2.96 8.86 15.76
CA ILE A 84 -3.97 9.11 16.80
C ILE A 84 -3.44 10.12 17.82
N GLU A 85 -2.22 9.95 18.31
CA GLU A 85 -1.58 10.87 19.26
C GLU A 85 -1.46 12.30 18.68
N LYS A 86 -1.07 12.42 17.41
CA LYS A 86 -0.95 13.71 16.72
C LYS A 86 -2.30 14.40 16.56
N GLU A 87 -3.35 13.68 16.19
CA GLU A 87 -4.70 14.23 16.09
C GLU A 87 -5.20 14.76 17.43
N GLU A 88 -4.96 14.03 18.53
CA GLU A 88 -5.32 14.49 19.86
C GLU A 88 -4.55 15.75 20.26
N ALA A 89 -3.24 15.78 19.97
CA ALA A 89 -2.41 16.93 20.25
C ALA A 89 -2.86 18.16 19.44
N GLU A 90 -3.23 17.97 18.18
CA GLU A 90 -3.76 19.03 17.30
C GLU A 90 -5.08 19.58 17.84
N LYS A 91 -6.04 18.72 18.20
CA LYS A 91 -7.31 19.12 18.84
C LYS A 91 -7.08 19.95 20.11
N LYS A 92 -6.06 19.62 20.92
CA LYS A 92 -5.68 20.40 22.11
C LYS A 92 -5.11 21.77 21.73
N ARG A 93 -4.23 21.85 20.73
CA ARG A 93 -3.66 23.11 20.22
C ARG A 93 -4.74 24.01 19.64
N ASP A 94 -5.70 23.48 18.89
CA ASP A 94 -6.80 24.25 18.31
C ASP A 94 -7.67 24.91 19.38
N LYS A 95 -8.03 24.16 20.43
CA LYS A 95 -8.76 24.72 21.58
C LYS A 95 -7.98 25.85 22.25
N LEU A 96 -6.66 25.70 22.39
CA LEU A 96 -5.80 26.76 22.91
C LEU A 96 -5.79 27.98 21.99
N ILE A 97 -5.61 27.80 20.69
CA ILE A 97 -5.62 28.90 19.71
C ILE A 97 -6.95 29.66 19.77
N GLN A 98 -8.08 28.95 19.80
CA GLN A 98 -9.40 29.58 19.94
C GLN A 98 -9.52 30.39 21.23
N LYS A 99 -9.04 29.86 22.37
CA LYS A 99 -9.03 30.58 23.66
C LYS A 99 -8.15 31.82 23.61
N HIS A 100 -6.98 31.75 23.00
CA HIS A 100 -6.08 32.91 22.85
C HIS A 100 -6.68 33.96 21.92
N LYS A 101 -7.27 33.56 20.79
CA LYS A 101 -7.96 34.45 19.85
C LYS A 101 -9.09 35.21 20.53
N ARG A 102 -9.88 34.54 21.39
CA ARG A 102 -10.92 35.19 22.18
C ARG A 102 -10.33 36.23 23.14
N ARG A 103 -9.33 35.85 23.93
CA ARG A 103 -8.65 36.76 24.87
C ARG A 103 -8.03 37.98 24.18
N VAL A 104 -7.43 37.81 23.01
CA VAL A 104 -6.86 38.92 22.22
C VAL A 104 -7.96 39.90 21.80
N ARG A 105 -9.13 39.40 21.40
CA ARG A 105 -10.29 40.27 21.08
C ARG A 105 -10.76 41.01 22.33
N GLU A 106 -10.99 40.32 23.43
CA GLU A 106 -11.40 40.92 24.71
C GLU A 106 -10.42 42.02 25.17
N LEU A 107 -9.11 41.77 25.07
CA LEU A 107 -8.08 42.76 25.41
C LEU A 107 -8.09 43.96 24.45
N SER A 108 -8.22 43.72 23.14
CA SER A 108 -8.35 44.79 22.15
C SER A 108 -9.57 45.66 22.44
N ASP A 109 -10.70 45.05 22.75
CA ASP A 109 -11.95 45.77 23.05
C ASP A 109 -11.81 46.55 24.37
N THR A 110 -11.16 45.97 25.37
CA THR A 110 -10.87 46.64 26.65
C THR A 110 -9.98 47.88 26.45
N ILE A 111 -8.90 47.75 25.67
CA ILE A 111 -7.99 48.86 25.36
C ILE A 111 -8.71 49.97 24.59
N LYS A 112 -9.66 49.62 23.72
CA LYS A 112 -10.41 50.55 22.89
C LYS A 112 -11.72 51.05 23.53
N TRP A 113 -12.09 50.58 24.72
CA TRP A 113 -13.39 50.87 25.34
C TRP A 113 -13.70 52.37 25.46
N LYS A 114 -12.68 53.20 25.75
CA LYS A 114 -12.83 54.66 25.87
C LYS A 114 -12.52 55.43 24.58
N ASN A 115 -12.16 54.74 23.51
CA ASN A 115 -11.73 55.38 22.28
C ASN A 115 -12.95 55.67 21.39
N ILE A 116 -13.09 56.91 20.95
CA ILE A 116 -14.09 57.33 19.98
C ILE A 116 -13.39 57.58 18.65
N ARG A 117 -13.92 56.99 17.57
CA ARG A 117 -13.39 57.21 16.21
C ARG A 117 -14.25 58.26 15.50
N ILE A 118 -13.66 59.42 15.23
CA ILE A 118 -14.30 60.50 14.46
C ILE A 118 -13.75 60.44 13.03
N ILE A 119 -14.63 60.47 12.04
CA ILE A 119 -14.29 60.33 10.60
C ILE A 119 -14.89 61.54 9.87
N GLY A 120 -14.25 61.97 8.77
CA GLY A 120 -14.74 63.06 7.93
C GLY A 120 -14.23 64.45 8.35
N ILE A 121 -13.25 64.52 9.26
CA ILE A 121 -12.57 65.77 9.61
C ILE A 121 -11.67 66.21 8.44
N PRO A 122 -11.82 67.43 7.91
CA PRO A 122 -10.91 67.96 6.91
C PRO A 122 -9.49 68.06 7.48
N GLU A 123 -8.50 67.48 6.81
CA GLU A 123 -7.10 67.46 7.29
C GLU A 123 -6.53 68.86 7.58
N LYS A 124 -6.97 69.88 6.81
CA LYS A 124 -6.55 71.27 7.03
C LYS A 124 -7.04 71.83 8.36
N GLU A 125 -8.24 71.43 8.78
CA GLU A 125 -8.84 71.87 10.03
C GLU A 125 -8.18 71.17 11.23
N GLU A 126 -7.92 69.86 11.11
CA GLU A 126 -7.16 69.10 12.11
C GLU A 126 -5.71 69.62 12.24
N ARG A 127 -5.01 69.87 11.14
CA ARG A 127 -3.65 70.43 11.17
C ARG A 127 -3.59 71.85 11.72
N GLY A 128 -4.64 72.66 11.49
CA GLY A 128 -4.68 74.06 11.90
C GLY A 128 -5.03 74.24 13.38
N LYS A 129 -6.03 73.51 13.88
CA LYS A 129 -6.56 73.63 15.25
C LYS A 129 -6.03 72.56 16.21
N GLY A 130 -5.41 71.50 15.69
CA GLY A 130 -5.07 70.29 16.45
C GLY A 130 -6.31 69.43 16.74
N THR A 131 -6.10 68.20 17.19
CA THR A 131 -7.18 67.24 17.50
C THR A 131 -8.09 67.72 18.63
N GLU A 132 -7.52 68.32 19.67
CA GLU A 132 -8.28 68.89 20.79
C GLU A 132 -9.11 70.11 20.35
N GLY A 133 -8.53 71.03 19.58
CA GLY A 133 -9.26 72.19 19.06
C GLY A 133 -10.39 71.83 18.09
N VAL A 134 -10.27 70.72 17.36
CA VAL A 134 -11.38 70.16 16.56
C VAL A 134 -12.50 69.65 17.47
N LEU A 135 -12.17 68.93 18.56
CA LEU A 135 -13.18 68.43 19.51
C LEU A 135 -13.90 69.57 20.24
N GLU A 136 -13.19 70.63 20.62
CA GLU A 136 -13.77 71.83 21.26
C GLU A 136 -14.79 72.55 20.38
N HIS A 137 -14.69 72.42 19.05
CA HIS A 137 -15.70 72.95 18.12
C HIS A 137 -16.88 71.98 17.93
N ILE A 138 -16.60 70.69 17.73
CA ILE A 138 -17.62 69.66 17.42
C ILE A 138 -18.59 69.42 18.59
N ILE A 139 -18.09 69.38 19.83
CA ILE A 139 -18.89 69.05 21.03
C ILE A 139 -20.03 70.07 21.23
N PRO A 140 -19.78 71.39 21.33
CA PRO A 140 -20.87 72.35 21.52
C PRO A 140 -21.78 72.49 20.29
N GLU A 141 -21.27 72.31 19.07
CA GLU A 141 -22.07 72.37 17.83
C GLU A 141 -23.11 71.25 17.74
N ASN A 142 -22.76 70.03 18.19
CA ASN A 142 -23.64 68.85 18.06
C ASN A 142 -24.29 68.40 19.39
N PHE A 143 -23.65 68.68 20.53
CA PHE A 143 -24.05 68.22 21.86
C PHE A 143 -24.12 69.39 22.85
N HIS A 144 -25.11 70.26 22.69
CA HIS A 144 -25.35 71.43 23.55
C HIS A 144 -25.39 71.13 25.07
N ASN A 145 -25.69 69.88 25.46
CA ASN A 145 -25.75 69.45 26.86
C ASN A 145 -24.38 69.06 27.44
N LEU A 146 -23.39 68.75 26.60
CA LEU A 146 -22.03 68.37 27.00
C LEU A 146 -21.06 69.56 26.99
N GLY A 147 -21.41 70.64 26.30
CA GLY A 147 -20.61 71.87 26.22
C GLY A 147 -20.81 72.87 27.37
N LYS A 148 -21.60 72.52 28.40
CA LYS A 148 -21.80 73.38 29.57
C LYS A 148 -20.75 73.02 30.63
N LYS A 149 -19.83 73.94 30.89
CA LYS A 149 -18.97 73.90 32.10
C LYS A 149 -19.80 74.20 33.34
#